data_AF-A0A8X6XL31-F1
#
_entry.id   AF-A0A8X6XL31-F1
#
_cell.length_a   1.000
_cell.length_b   1.000
_cell.length_c   1.000
_cell.angle_alpha   90.00
_cell.angle_beta   90.00
_cell.angle_gamma   90.00
#
_symmetry.space_group_name_H-M   'P 1'
#
loop_
_entity.id
_entity.type
_entity.pdbx_description
1 polymer ?
#
loop_
_entity_poly.entity_id
_entity_poly.type
_entity_poly.pdbx_seq_one_letter_code
_entity_poly.pdbx_strand_id
1 'polypeptide(L)' 'MWTIQKKNAVAEFRKLMKDEVPQDMYEDKHVFYKFLKARNFNIKQAETMLKKNLIWRKELQIDTIVSDFKSLMR' A
#
# COMPACT_ATOMS: atom_id res chain seq x y z
N MET A 1 -21.29 -8.05 2.34
CA MET A 1 -20.34 -9.21 2.35
C MET A 1 -19.41 -9.09 1.14
N TRP A 2 -18.11 -9.34 1.29
CA TRP A 2 -17.18 -9.25 0.15
C TRP A 2 -17.42 -10.43 -0.79
N THR A 3 -17.51 -10.17 -2.10
CA THR A 3 -17.60 -11.25 -3.09
C THR A 3 -16.29 -12.04 -3.11
N ILE A 4 -16.38 -13.33 -3.45
CA ILE A 4 -15.20 -14.22 -3.58
C ILE A 4 -14.18 -13.61 -4.55
N GLN A 5 -14.64 -13.03 -5.65
CA GLN A 5 -13.81 -12.33 -6.64
C GLN A 5 -12.96 -11.20 -6.02
N LYS A 6 -13.56 -10.38 -5.15
CA LYS A 6 -12.84 -9.28 -4.48
C LYS A 6 -11.81 -9.80 -3.49
N LYS A 7 -12.10 -10.89 -2.78
CA LYS A 7 -11.13 -11.55 -1.88
C LYS A 7 -9.94 -12.11 -2.67
N ASN A 8 -10.20 -12.77 -3.80
CA ASN A 8 -9.16 -13.32 -4.66
C ASN A 8 -8.27 -12.22 -5.24
N ALA A 9 -8.85 -11.13 -5.75
CA ALA A 9 -8.08 -10.00 -6.27
C ALA A 9 -7.14 -9.38 -5.22
N VAL A 10 -7.58 -9.30 -3.96
CA VAL A 10 -6.75 -8.79 -2.85
C VAL A 10 -5.62 -9.75 -2.52
N ALA A 11 -5.87 -11.06 -2.50
CA ALA A 11 -4.84 -12.06 -2.24
C ALA A 11 -3.79 -12.09 -3.36
N GLU A 12 -4.23 -12.03 -4.62
CA GLU A 12 -3.36 -11.95 -5.79
C GLU A 12 -2.51 -10.68 -5.75
N PHE A 13 -3.13 -9.52 -5.52
CA PHE A 13 -2.42 -8.25 -5.48
C PHE A 13 -1.42 -8.18 -4.31
N ARG A 14 -1.77 -8.74 -3.15
CA ARG A 14 -0.85 -8.85 -2.01
C ARG A 14 0.37 -9.71 -2.36
N LYS A 15 0.17 -10.85 -3.03
CA LYS A 15 1.27 -11.73 -3.46
C LYS A 15 2.17 -11.02 -4.48
N LEU A 16 1.59 -10.31 -5.44
CA LEU A 16 2.32 -9.56 -6.47
C LEU A 16 3.26 -8.51 -5.88
N MET A 17 2.82 -7.84 -4.81
CA MET A 17 3.55 -6.71 -4.22
C MET A 17 4.49 -7.10 -3.08
N LYS A 18 4.62 -8.40 -2.75
CA LYS A 18 5.30 -8.88 -1.54
C LYS A 18 6.72 -8.34 -1.36
N ASP A 19 7.49 -8.28 -2.44
CA ASP A 19 8.91 -7.90 -2.39
C ASP A 19 9.14 -6.40 -2.65
N GLU A 20 8.06 -5.64 -2.89
CA GLU A 20 8.10 -4.22 -3.27
C GLU A 20 7.64 -3.30 -2.13
N VAL A 21 6.74 -3.79 -1.25
CA VAL A 21 6.21 -3.00 -0.13
C VAL A 21 7.02 -3.22 1.15
N PRO A 22 7.14 -2.21 2.02
CA PRO A 22 7.63 -2.38 3.39
C PRO A 22 6.80 -3.40 4.19
N GLN A 23 7.45 -4.03 5.18
CA GLN A 23 6.84 -5.11 5.97
C GLN A 23 5.60 -4.66 6.76
N ASP A 24 5.64 -3.47 7.36
CA ASP A 24 4.51 -2.89 8.09
C ASP A 24 3.29 -2.67 7.17
N MET A 25 3.53 -2.19 5.95
CA MET A 25 2.52 -2.03 4.92
C MET A 25 1.99 -3.39 4.43
N TYR A 26 2.85 -4.41 4.33
CA TYR A 26 2.46 -5.77 3.94
C TYR A 26 1.56 -6.47 4.97
N GLU A 27 1.74 -6.14 6.25
CA GLU A 27 0.96 -6.65 7.38
C GLU A 27 -0.37 -5.91 7.57
N ASP A 28 -0.51 -4.67 7.08
CA ASP A 28 -1.79 -3.96 7.11
C ASP A 28 -2.84 -4.64 6.21
N LYS A 29 -3.86 -5.20 6.87
CA LYS A 29 -5.02 -5.89 6.26
C LYS A 29 -5.81 -5.06 5.23
N HIS A 30 -5.65 -3.74 5.18
CA HIS A 30 -6.43 -2.86 4.33
C HIS A 30 -5.64 -2.20 3.21
N VAL A 31 -4.30 -2.21 3.21
CA VAL A 31 -3.50 -1.51 2.19
C VAL A 31 -3.90 -1.96 0.78
N PHE A 32 -3.76 -3.25 0.50
CA PHE A 32 -4.03 -3.81 -0.83
C PHE A 32 -5.48 -3.56 -1.27
N TYR A 33 -6.43 -3.66 -0.33
CA TYR A 33 -7.83 -3.36 -0.61
C TYR A 33 -8.06 -1.89 -0.96
N LYS A 34 -7.44 -0.94 -0.26
CA LYS A 34 -7.62 0.50 -0.52
C LYS A 34 -7.18 0.85 -1.94
N PHE A 35 -6.01 0.36 -2.36
CA PHE A 35 -5.48 0.59 -3.70
C PHE A 35 -6.33 -0.09 -4.78
N LEU A 36 -6.78 -1.33 -4.56
CA LEU A 36 -7.70 -2.01 -5.47
C LEU A 36 -9.04 -1.28 -5.58
N LYS A 37 -9.63 -0.89 -4.44
CA LYS A 37 -10.92 -0.17 -4.40
C LYS A 37 -10.82 1.15 -5.17
N ALA A 38 -9.71 1.88 -5.03
CA ALA A 38 -9.46 3.14 -5.74
C ALA A 38 -9.30 2.97 -7.26
N ARG A 39 -9.13 1.73 -7.75
CA ARG A 39 -8.96 1.40 -9.17
C ARG A 39 -9.98 0.37 -9.65
N ASN A 40 -11.16 0.33 -9.03
CA ASN A 40 -12.25 -0.59 -9.39
C ASN A 40 -11.81 -2.07 -9.47
N PHE A 41 -10.90 -2.48 -8.59
CA PHE A 41 -10.27 -3.81 -8.54
C PHE A 41 -9.46 -4.18 -9.78
N ASN A 42 -9.03 -3.19 -10.58
CA ASN A 42 -8.04 -3.39 -11.65
C ASN A 42 -6.63 -3.52 -11.05
N ILE A 43 -6.08 -4.73 -11.06
CA ILE A 43 -4.77 -5.05 -10.45
C ILE A 43 -3.64 -4.22 -11.07
N LYS A 44 -3.56 -4.14 -12.40
CA LYS A 44 -2.49 -3.42 -13.10
C LYS A 44 -2.48 -1.92 -12.78
N GLN A 45 -3.66 -1.31 -12.72
CA GLN A 45 -3.78 0.09 -12.33
C GLN A 45 -3.50 0.31 -10.84
N ALA A 46 -3.91 -0.62 -9.97
CA ALA A 46 -3.62 -0.57 -8.55
C ALA A 46 -2.12 -0.73 -8.27
N GLU A 47 -1.44 -1.64 -8.98
CA GLU A 47 0.02 -1.82 -8.94
C GLU A 47 0.74 -0.52 -9.33
N THR A 48 0.36 0.06 -10.47
CA THR A 48 0.94 1.32 -10.93
C THR A 48 0.76 2.43 -9.88
N MET A 49 -0.42 2.52 -9.27
CA MET A 49 -0.72 3.51 -8.23
C MET A 49 0.10 3.26 -6.95
N LEU A 50 0.21 2.01 -6.50
CA LEU A 50 0.96 1.65 -5.30
C LEU A 50 2.46 1.88 -5.50
N LYS A 51 3.04 1.48 -6.63
CA LYS A 51 4.45 1.74 -6.95
C LYS A 51 4.77 3.24 -6.96
N LYS A 52 3.91 4.06 -7.56
CA LYS A 52 4.04 5.54 -7.49
C LYS A 52 3.96 6.05 -6.05
N ASN A 53 3.08 5.49 -5.23
CA ASN A 53 2.98 5.87 -3.82
C ASN A 53 4.25 5.51 -3.04
N LEU A 54 4.82 4.33 -3.27
CA LEU A 54 6.07 3.90 -2.62
C LEU A 54 7.24 4.83 -2.99
N ILE A 55 7.37 5.20 -4.27
CA ILE A 55 8.39 6.17 -4.73
C ILE A 55 8.20 7.51 -4.01
N TRP A 56 6.98 8.05 -4.02
CA TRP A 56 6.66 9.32 -3.37
C TRP A 56 6.96 9.31 -1.85
N ARG A 57 6.61 8.21 -1.16
CA ARG A 57 6.91 8.04 0.27
C ARG A 57 8.41 8.07 0.53
N LYS A 58 9.19 7.39 -0.31
CA LYS A 58 10.65 7.35 -0.21
C LYS A 58 11.28 8.72 -0.47
N GLU A 59 10.86 9.40 -1.53
CA GLU A 59 11.40 10.71 -1.92
C GLU A 59 11.13 11.78 -0.86
N LEU A 60 9.96 11.74 -0.21
CA LEU A 60 9.58 12.72 0.82
C LEU A 60 9.81 12.23 2.26
N GLN A 61 10.49 11.10 2.44
CA GLN A 61 10.78 10.51 3.76
C GLN A 61 9.55 10.40 4.66
N ILE A 62 8.40 10.04 4.07
CA ILE A 62 7.10 10.01 4.77
C ILE A 62 7.09 9.00 5.91
N ASP A 63 7.90 7.94 5.81
CA ASP A 63 7.96 6.87 6.81
C ASP A 63 8.52 7.37 8.16
N THR A 64 9.34 8.42 8.16
CA THR A 64 9.96 8.98 9.37
C THR A 64 9.27 10.25 9.89
N ILE A 65 8.30 10.80 9.15
CA ILE A 65 7.70 12.12 9.42
C ILE A 65 7.24 12.33 10.87
N VAL A 66 6.66 11.29 11.50
CA VAL A 66 6.18 11.37 12.89
C VAL A 66 7.36 11.38 13.88
N SER A 67 8.40 10.59 13.62
CA SER A 67 9.61 10.56 14.43
C SER A 67 10.37 11.88 14.30
N ASP A 68 10.49 12.39 13.08
CA ASP A 68 11.19 13.64 12.77
C ASP A 68 10.50 14.82 13.48
N PHE A 69 9.17 14.90 13.40
CA PHE A 69 8.39 15.91 14.11
C PHE A 69 8.57 15.83 15.63
N LYS A 70 8.54 14.63 16.22
CA LYS A 70 8.80 14.44 17.67
C LYS A 70 10.23 14.82 18.07
N SER A 71 11.19 14.70 17.16
CA SER A 71 12.58 15.09 17.43
C SER A 71 12.77 16.60 17.51
N LEU A 72 11.99 17.37 16.75
CA LEU A 72 12.02 18.83 16.71
C LEU A 72 11.36 19.50 17.94
N MET A 73 10.49 18.79 18.66
CA MET A 73 9.80 19.29 19.85
C MET A 73 10.52 18.97 21.17
N ARG A 74 11.75 18.45 21.11
CA ARG A 74 12.56 18.16 22.29
C ARG A 74 13.42 19.34 22.71
#